data_AF-W2NB27-F1
#
_entry.id   AF-W2NB27-F1
#
_cell.length_a   1.000
_cell.length_b   1.000
_cell.length_c   1.000
_cell.angle_alpha   90.00
_cell.angle_beta   90.00
_cell.angle_gamma   90.00
#
_symmetry.space_group_name_H-M   'P 1'
#
loop_
_entity.id
_entity.type
_entity.pdbx_description
1 polymer ?
#
loop_
_entity_poly.entity_id
_entity_poly.type
_entity_poly.pdbx_seq_one_letter_code
_entity_poly.pdbx_strand_id
1 'polypeptide(L)'
;MFDTIHMDENLFYLTEVRRRYYLLPGEPIPYRQVRSKRYITKVIMLAAVARPRWDPDSRTYFDGKLGIWPFIERKPAVRSSPRRPAGTL
;
A
#
# COMPACT_ATOMS: atom_id res chain seq x y z
N MET A 1 6.82 -1.32 30.58
CA MET A 1 6.15 -2.08 29.50
C MET A 1 5.25 -1.18 28.63
N PHE A 2 5.67 0.07 28.39
CA PHE A 2 5.02 1.00 27.45
C PHE A 2 6.02 1.61 26.47
N ASP A 3 7.28 1.16 26.52
CA ASP A 3 8.42 1.67 25.76
C ASP A 3 8.78 0.75 24.60
N THR A 4 7.80 -0.02 24.12
CA THR A 4 7.96 -0.99 23.04
C THR A 4 7.11 -0.57 21.86
N ILE A 5 7.74 -0.50 20.70
CA ILE A 5 7.11 -0.24 19.42
C ILE A 5 7.25 -1.51 18.59
N HIS A 6 6.13 -2.04 18.11
CA HIS A 6 6.11 -3.16 17.20
C HIS A 6 6.20 -2.64 15.78
N MET A 7 7.16 -3.16 15.01
CA MET A 7 7.37 -2.83 13.61
C MET A 7 7.29 -4.10 12.78
N ASP A 8 6.59 -4.03 11.65
CA ASP A 8 6.47 -5.15 10.73
C ASP A 8 6.44 -4.64 9.28
N GLU A 9 6.98 -5.45 8.37
CA GLU A 9 6.97 -5.21 6.94
C GLU A 9 5.92 -6.06 6.26
N ASN A 10 5.04 -5.42 5.49
CA ASN A 10 4.01 -6.13 4.76
C ASN A 10 3.95 -5.69 3.29
N LEU A 11 3.48 -6.60 2.42
CA LEU A 11 3.47 -6.42 0.97
C LEU A 11 2.03 -6.19 0.48
N PHE A 12 1.75 -4.97 0.05
CA PHE A 12 0.45 -4.58 -0.47
C PHE A 12 0.44 -4.59 -2.00
N TYR A 13 -0.68 -5.00 -2.60
CA TYR A 13 -0.91 -4.85 -4.03
C TYR A 13 -1.59 -3.50 -4.27
N LEU A 14 -1.13 -2.72 -5.26
CA LEU A 14 -1.73 -1.43 -5.61
C LEU A 14 -3.22 -1.55 -6.01
N THR A 15 -3.61 -2.72 -6.52
CA THR A 15 -4.99 -3.04 -6.87
C THR A 15 -5.27 -4.52 -6.60
N GLU A 16 -6.52 -4.87 -6.32
CA GLU A 16 -6.92 -6.26 -6.08
C GLU A 16 -6.82 -7.08 -7.37
N VAL A 17 -6.47 -8.37 -7.25
CA VAL A 17 -6.32 -9.24 -8.44
C VAL A 17 -7.64 -9.38 -9.20
N ARG A 18 -8.74 -9.58 -8.48
CA ARG A 18 -10.11 -9.61 -8.99
C ARG A 18 -10.92 -8.58 -8.21
N ARG A 19 -11.35 -7.50 -8.88
CA ARG A 19 -12.35 -6.58 -8.34
C ARG A 19 -13.74 -6.98 -8.82
N ARG A 20 -14.72 -6.87 -7.93
CA ARG A 20 -16.14 -6.91 -8.28
C ARG A 20 -16.66 -5.47 -8.28
N TYR A 21 -17.44 -5.12 -9.29
CA TYR A 21 -18.06 -3.82 -9.43
C TYR A 21 -19.58 -4.01 -9.33
N TYR A 22 -20.24 -3.17 -8.55
CA TYR A 22 -21.69 -3.00 -8.66
C TYR A 22 -21.92 -1.92 -9.70
N LEU A 23 -22.70 -2.23 -10.73
CA LEU A 23 -23.00 -1.33 -11.84
C LEU A 23 -24.52 -1.15 -11.93
N LEU A 24 -24.94 0.07 -12.24
CA LEU A 24 -26.34 0.35 -12.54
C LEU A 24 -26.70 -0.18 -13.94
N PRO A 25 -27.99 -0.47 -14.22
CA PRO A 25 -28.42 -0.87 -15.56
C PRO A 25 -28.06 0.20 -16.60
N GLY A 26 -27.27 -0.18 -17.61
CA GLY A 26 -26.81 0.73 -18.67
C GLY A 26 -25.45 1.39 -18.43
N GLU A 27 -24.83 1.20 -17.26
CA GLU A 27 -23.50 1.73 -16.98
C GLU A 27 -22.41 0.92 -17.69
N PRO A 28 -21.44 1.57 -18.37
CA PRO A 28 -20.39 0.86 -19.07
C PRO A 28 -19.46 0.14 -18.09
N ILE A 29 -19.04 -1.06 -18.47
CA ILE A 29 -18.12 -1.87 -17.66
C ILE A 29 -16.77 -1.13 -17.54
N PRO A 30 -16.25 -0.93 -16.32
CA PRO A 30 -14.98 -0.25 -16.13
C PRO A 30 -13.84 -1.03 -16.80
N TYR A 31 -13.12 -0.35 -17.69
CA TYR A 31 -12.01 -0.93 -18.42
C TYR A 31 -10.79 -1.09 -17.53
N ARG A 32 -10.22 -2.31 -17.52
CA ARG A 32 -9.04 -2.64 -16.70
C ARG A 32 -7.97 -3.36 -17.49
N GLN A 33 -6.76 -2.80 -17.53
CA GLN A 33 -5.60 -3.38 -18.22
C GLN A 33 -4.68 -4.21 -17.31
N VAL A 34 -5.22 -5.13 -16.52
CA VAL A 34 -4.40 -6.04 -15.68
C VAL A 34 -4.65 -7.47 -16.09
N ARG A 35 -3.68 -8.08 -16.79
CA ARG A 35 -3.80 -9.46 -17.33
C ARG A 35 -3.46 -10.55 -16.30
N SER A 36 -2.60 -10.27 -15.31
CA SER A 36 -2.19 -11.23 -14.29
C SER A 36 -1.69 -10.53 -13.02
N LYS A 37 -1.79 -11.21 -11.88
CA LYS A 37 -1.28 -10.75 -10.56
C LYS A 37 0.20 -10.38 -10.60
N ARG A 38 1.00 -11.01 -11.48
CA ARG A 38 2.43 -10.72 -11.66
C ARG A 38 2.71 -9.32 -12.18
N TYR A 39 1.74 -8.70 -12.87
CA TYR A 39 1.88 -7.35 -13.43
C TYR A 39 1.29 -6.26 -12.54
N ILE A 40 0.80 -6.61 -11.35
CA ILE A 40 0.31 -5.63 -10.37
C ILE A 40 1.51 -5.15 -9.55
N THR A 41 1.72 -3.83 -9.53
CA THR A 41 2.72 -3.20 -8.67
C THR A 41 2.47 -3.59 -7.22
N LYS A 42 3.50 -4.13 -6.58
CA LYS A 42 3.50 -4.40 -5.15
C LYS A 42 4.29 -3.31 -4.45
N VAL A 43 3.80 -2.88 -3.30
CA VAL A 43 4.43 -1.87 -2.45
C VAL A 43 4.72 -2.53 -1.11
N ILE A 44 5.98 -2.50 -0.68
CA ILE A 44 6.34 -2.88 0.69
C ILE A 44 6.03 -1.69 1.58
N MET A 45 5.35 -1.94 2.68
CA MET A 45 5.07 -0.92 3.69
C MET A 45 5.58 -1.39 5.05
N LEU A 46 6.23 -0.48 5.76
CA LEU A 46 6.55 -0.61 7.17
C LEU A 46 5.40 -0.03 7.97
N ALA A 47 4.83 -0.82 8.87
CA ALA A 47 3.86 -0.34 9.84
C ALA A 47 4.48 -0.34 11.24
N ALA A 48 4.24 0.73 11.99
CA ALA A 48 4.64 0.80 13.40
C ALA A 48 3.40 1.02 14.28
N VAL A 49 3.28 0.18 15.30
CA VAL A 49 2.19 0.24 16.28
C VAL A 49 2.79 0.12 17.68
N ALA A 50 2.43 1.06 18.55
CA ALA A 50 2.69 1.00 19.97
C ALA A 50 1.42 0.57 20.72
N ARG A 51 1.54 0.29 22.01
CA ARG A 51 0.40 -0.05 22.84
C ARG A 51 -0.55 1.16 23.00
N PRO A 52 -1.87 1.01 22.78
CA PRO A 52 -2.83 2.05 23.09
C PRO A 52 -2.74 2.47 24.56
N ARG A 53 -2.75 3.78 24.84
CA ARG A 53 -2.59 4.30 26.20
C ARG A 53 -3.24 5.67 26.35
N TRP A 54 -3.62 6.01 27.57
CA TRP A 54 -4.03 7.37 27.92
C TRP A 54 -2.81 8.31 27.84
N ASP A 55 -2.98 9.44 27.17
CA ASP A 55 -1.99 10.51 27.09
C ASP A 55 -2.41 11.66 28.01
N PRO A 56 -1.69 11.91 29.12
CA PRO A 56 -1.98 12.99 30.06
C PRO A 56 -1.86 14.39 29.43
N ASP A 57 -0.97 14.56 28.45
CA ASP A 57 -0.64 15.87 27.88
C ASP A 57 -1.75 16.32 26.93
N SER A 58 -2.16 15.43 26.03
CA SER A 58 -3.29 15.70 25.13
C SER A 58 -4.66 15.49 25.79
N ARG A 59 -4.72 14.85 26.97
CA ARG A 59 -5.96 14.40 27.64
C ARG A 59 -6.84 13.55 26.73
N THR A 60 -6.21 12.71 25.91
CA THR A 60 -6.90 11.81 24.98
C THR A 60 -6.31 10.41 25.03
N TYR A 61 -7.05 9.42 24.49
CA TYR A 61 -6.56 8.06 24.37
C TYR A 61 -5.80 7.91 23.05
N PHE A 62 -4.51 7.61 23.13
CA PHE A 62 -3.71 7.26 21.97
C PHE A 62 -4.06 5.84 21.52
N ASP A 63 -4.40 5.68 20.25
CA ASP A 63 -4.84 4.41 19.67
C ASP A 63 -3.70 3.44 19.32
N GLY A 64 -2.47 3.82 19.63
CA GLY A 64 -1.28 3.02 19.36
C GLY A 64 -0.74 3.14 17.94
N LYS A 65 -1.45 3.80 17.01
CA LYS A 65 -1.02 3.89 15.62
C LYS A 65 0.02 4.99 15.46
N LEU A 66 1.25 4.61 15.11
CA LEU A 66 2.31 5.59 14.84
C LEU A 66 2.36 5.98 13.37
N GLY A 67 2.23 4.99 12.48
CA GLY A 67 2.22 5.27 11.05
C GLY A 67 2.44 4.05 10.17
N ILE A 68 2.31 4.31 8.87
CA ILE A 68 2.60 3.37 7.80
C ILE A 68 3.43 4.13 6.76
N TRP A 69 4.61 3.61 6.43
CA TRP A 69 5.51 4.23 5.47
C TRP A 69 5.79 3.27 4.31
N PRO A 70 5.72 3.74 3.06
CA PRO A 70 6.08 2.91 1.93
C PRO A 70 7.60 2.84 1.78
N PHE A 71 8.15 1.62 1.74
CA PHE A 71 9.51 1.37 1.24
C PHE A 71 9.48 1.34 -0.29
N ILE A 72 9.34 2.50 -0.90
CA ILE A 72 9.41 2.64 -2.36
C ILE A 72 10.77 3.21 -2.73
N GLU A 73 11.61 2.37 -3.31
CA GLU A 73 12.79 2.85 -4.01
C GLU A 73 12.41 3.10 -5.49
N ARG A 74 12.34 4.38 -5.87
CA ARG A 74 12.11 4.76 -7.28
C ARG A 74 13.40 4.51 -8.06
N LYS A 75 13.52 3.31 -8.63
CA LYS A 75 14.61 2.95 -9.53
C LYS A 75 14.20 3.07 -11.00
N PRO A 76 15.04 3.68 -11.86
CA PRO A 76 14.80 3.70 -13.29
C PRO A 76 14.78 2.27 -13.83
N ALA A 77 13.98 2.05 -14.88
CA ALA A 77 13.89 0.74 -15.53
C ALA A 77 15.27 0.30 -16.05
N VAL A 78 15.77 -0.84 -15.55
CA VAL A 78 17.06 -1.40 -15.97
C VAL A 78 17.01 -1.99 -17.38
N ARG A 79 15.84 -2.50 -17.79
CA ARG A 79 15.62 -3.13 -19.10
C ARG A 79 14.46 -2.46 -19.82
N SER A 80 14.58 -2.35 -21.14
CA SER A 80 13.50 -1.92 -21.99
C SER A 80 12.45 -3.03 -22.12
N SER A 81 11.20 -2.64 -22.13
CA SER A 81 10.05 -3.47 -22.43
C SER A 81 9.12 -2.70 -23.36
N PRO A 82 8.19 -3.37 -24.07
CA PRO A 82 7.27 -2.70 -25.00
C PRO A 82 6.45 -1.55 -24.39
N ARG A 83 6.34 -1.49 -23.05
CA ARG A 83 5.54 -0.48 -22.33
C ARG A 83 6.37 0.41 -21.41
N ARG A 84 7.67 0.17 -21.30
CA ARG A 84 8.57 0.92 -20.40
C ARG A 84 10.00 0.84 -20.95
N PRO A 85 10.51 1.90 -21.61
CA PRO A 85 11.91 1.99 -22.03
C PRO A 85 12.88 1.89 -20.84
N ALA A 86 14.12 1.49 -21.12
CA ALA A 86 15.17 1.56 -20.10
C ALA A 86 15.41 3.04 -19.70
N GLY A 87 15.70 3.29 -18.43
CA GLY A 87 15.93 4.62 -17.89
C GLY A 87 14.67 5.37 -17.42
N THR A 88 13.46 4.87 -17.71
CA THR A 88 12.22 5.50 -17.23
C THR A 88 12.04 5.28 -15.71
N LEU A 89 11.87 6.37 -14.94
CA LEU A 89 11.51 6.33 -13.51
C LEU A 89 10.14 5.69 -13.27
#